data_AF-A0A6M3M565-F1
#
_entry.id   AF-A0A6M3M565-F1
#
_cell.length_a   1.000
_cell.length_b   1.000
_cell.length_c   1.000
_cell.angle_alpha   90.00
_cell.angle_beta   90.00
_cell.angle_gamma   90.00
#
_symmetry.space_group_name_H-M   'P 1'
#
loop_
_entity.id
_entity.type
_entity.pdbx_description
1 polymer ?
#
loop_
_entity_poly.entity_id
_entity_poly.type
_entity_poly.pdbx_seq_one_letter_code
_entity_poly.pdbx_strand_id
1 'polypeptide(L)'
;MDYIPKYFIIHELMSREDLAKLSQRVNWEQIAWQIFDPRILQVADLIRKRYGKMVCNTWHWGGVCHYRGWRSSECTVGTEYSQHRFGRAIDLIPVEVVVEEIRKDIKAGEDFHWITCIEQNVSWLHVDCRNYKGLLLV
;
A
#
# COMPACT_ATOMS: atom_id res chain seq x y z
N MET A 1 15.78 -8.99 5.02
CA MET A 1 14.35 -8.71 4.76
C MET A 1 13.68 -8.70 6.12
N ASP A 2 13.05 -7.60 6.50
CA ASP A 2 12.59 -7.37 7.88
C ASP A 2 11.16 -7.92 8.12
N TYR A 3 10.29 -7.80 7.11
CA TYR A 3 8.90 -8.22 7.22
C TYR A 3 8.31 -8.63 5.86
N ILE A 4 7.50 -9.69 5.85
CA ILE A 4 6.66 -10.11 4.72
C ILE A 4 5.22 -10.19 5.23
N PRO A 5 4.25 -9.51 4.58
CA PRO A 5 2.86 -9.54 5.00
C PRO A 5 2.26 -10.94 4.88
N LYS A 6 1.38 -11.31 5.81
CA LYS A 6 0.66 -12.59 5.83
C LYS A 6 -0.56 -12.58 4.91
N TYR A 7 -1.16 -11.41 4.71
CA TYR A 7 -2.44 -11.30 4.02
C TYR A 7 -2.32 -10.78 2.59
N PHE A 8 -1.14 -10.36 2.16
CA PHE A 8 -0.90 -9.84 0.81
C PHE A 8 0.15 -10.66 0.07
N ILE A 9 -0.11 -10.94 -1.21
CA ILE A 9 0.92 -11.41 -2.14
C ILE A 9 1.51 -10.23 -2.90
N ILE A 10 2.74 -10.38 -3.40
CA ILE A 10 3.44 -9.28 -4.10
C ILE A 10 2.67 -8.76 -5.33
N HIS A 11 1.88 -9.61 -5.98
CA HIS A 11 1.05 -9.27 -7.14
C HIS A 11 -0.05 -8.25 -6.80
N GLU A 12 -0.49 -8.19 -5.54
CA GLU A 12 -1.43 -7.17 -5.06
C GLU A 12 -0.76 -5.82 -4.87
N LEU A 13 0.56 -5.80 -4.67
CA LEU A 13 1.30 -4.61 -4.26
C LEU A 13 2.14 -4.00 -5.39
N MET A 14 2.35 -4.72 -6.50
CA MET A 14 3.11 -4.22 -7.65
C MET A 14 2.27 -4.31 -8.92
N SER A 15 2.59 -3.46 -9.90
CA SER A 15 1.95 -3.50 -11.22
C SER A 15 2.38 -4.76 -11.98
N ARG A 16 1.59 -5.14 -12.99
CA ARG A 16 1.91 -6.29 -13.85
C ARG A 16 3.22 -6.06 -14.60
N GLU A 17 3.39 -4.85 -15.11
CA GLU A 17 4.52 -4.43 -15.93
C GLU A 17 5.82 -4.46 -15.11
N ASP A 18 5.77 -3.93 -13.89
CA ASP A 18 6.93 -3.88 -13.00
C ASP A 18 7.35 -5.29 -12.54
N LEU A 19 6.38 -6.15 -12.17
CA LEU A 19 6.71 -7.54 -11.83
C LEU A 19 7.23 -8.33 -13.02
N ALA A 20 6.68 -8.13 -14.23
CA ALA A 20 7.18 -8.78 -15.43
C ALA A 20 8.65 -8.44 -15.69
N LYS A 21 9.04 -7.16 -15.54
CA LYS A 21 10.43 -6.72 -15.65
C LYS A 21 11.29 -7.31 -14.53
N LEU A 22 10.82 -7.26 -13.29
CA LEU A 22 11.58 -7.70 -12.13
C LEU A 22 11.82 -9.22 -12.16
N SER A 23 10.84 -9.99 -12.61
CA SER A 23 10.88 -11.47 -12.70
C SER A 23 11.99 -12.02 -13.60
N GLN A 24 12.58 -11.18 -14.46
CA GLN A 24 13.74 -11.54 -15.28
C GLN A 24 15.05 -11.65 -14.47
N ARG A 25 15.06 -11.19 -13.22
CA ARG A 25 16.24 -11.22 -12.34
C ARG A 25 16.28 -12.50 -11.50
N VAL A 26 17.48 -12.93 -11.15
CA VAL A 26 17.68 -13.94 -10.09
C VAL A 26 17.22 -13.35 -8.76
N ASN A 27 16.51 -14.12 -7.94
CA ASN A 27 15.96 -13.69 -6.64
C ASN A 27 14.96 -12.52 -6.71
N TRP A 28 14.18 -12.45 -7.80
CA TRP A 28 13.24 -11.34 -8.04
C TRP A 28 12.22 -11.16 -6.91
N GLU A 29 11.72 -12.24 -6.31
CA GLU A 29 10.75 -12.17 -5.21
C GLU A 29 11.33 -11.44 -3.99
N GLN A 30 12.57 -11.78 -3.63
CA GLN A 30 13.25 -11.14 -2.51
C GLN A 30 13.49 -9.65 -2.79
N ILE A 31 13.88 -9.31 -4.03
CA ILE A 31 14.06 -7.91 -4.44
C ILE A 31 12.72 -7.17 -4.38
N ALA A 32 11.63 -7.80 -4.82
CA ALA A 32 10.30 -7.19 -4.84
C ALA A 32 9.85 -6.75 -3.44
N TRP A 33 10.02 -7.64 -2.44
CA TRP A 33 9.71 -7.31 -1.05
C TRP A 33 10.63 -6.23 -0.45
N GLN A 34 11.90 -6.16 -0.89
CA GLN A 34 12.87 -5.17 -0.41
C GLN A 34 12.59 -3.74 -0.92
N ILE A 35 11.75 -3.57 -1.94
CA ILE A 35 11.34 -2.24 -2.43
C ILE A 35 10.47 -1.52 -1.39
N PHE A 36 9.71 -2.26 -0.59
CA PHE A 36 8.76 -1.71 0.35
C PHE A 36 9.40 -1.39 1.71
N ASP A 37 8.93 -0.31 2.31
CA ASP A 37 9.20 -0.03 3.71
C ASP A 37 8.45 -1.06 4.58
N PRO A 38 9.12 -1.75 5.52
CA PRO A 38 8.47 -2.77 6.33
C PRO A 38 7.29 -2.21 7.14
N ARG A 39 7.30 -0.92 7.48
CA ARG A 39 6.22 -0.25 8.22
C ARG A 39 4.93 -0.21 7.41
N ILE A 40 4.99 0.08 6.11
CA ILE A 40 3.77 0.11 5.29
C ILE A 40 3.20 -1.30 5.09
N LEU A 41 4.06 -2.32 5.00
CA LEU A 41 3.63 -3.71 4.93
C LEU A 41 2.94 -4.16 6.23
N GLN A 42 3.49 -3.79 7.39
CA GLN A 42 2.88 -4.06 8.70
C GLN A 42 1.52 -3.34 8.83
N VAL A 43 1.41 -2.10 8.37
CA VAL A 43 0.16 -1.34 8.33
C VAL A 43 -0.88 -2.04 7.46
N ALA A 44 -0.51 -2.47 6.25
CA ALA A 44 -1.44 -3.16 5.35
C ALA A 44 -1.98 -4.45 6.00
N ASP A 45 -1.10 -5.25 6.60
CA ASP A 45 -1.47 -6.48 7.31
C ASP A 45 -2.37 -6.20 8.53
N LEU A 46 -2.07 -5.16 9.31
CA LEU A 46 -2.88 -4.73 10.46
C LEU A 46 -4.30 -4.33 10.01
N ILE A 47 -4.41 -3.50 8.97
CA ILE A 47 -5.69 -3.06 8.42
C ILE A 47 -6.50 -4.27 7.94
N ARG A 48 -5.89 -5.16 7.15
CA ARG A 48 -6.58 -6.35 6.62
C ARG A 48 -6.97 -7.34 7.72
N LYS A 49 -6.16 -7.46 8.78
CA LYS A 49 -6.48 -8.26 9.96
C LYS A 49 -7.69 -7.70 10.74
N ARG A 50 -7.75 -6.37 10.91
CA ARG A 50 -8.76 -5.70 11.74
C ARG A 50 -10.10 -5.53 11.03
N TYR A 51 -10.09 -5.23 9.73
CA TYR A 51 -11.29 -4.81 8.99
C TYR A 51 -11.67 -5.74 7.83
N GLY A 52 -11.00 -6.89 7.71
CA GLY A 52 -11.32 -7.87 6.68
C GLY A 52 -10.72 -7.55 5.32
N LYS A 53 -11.36 -8.04 4.25
CA LYS A 53 -10.77 -8.04 2.90
C LYS A 53 -10.47 -6.61 2.41
N MET A 54 -9.20 -6.40 2.03
CA MET A 54 -8.68 -5.16 1.45
C MET A 54 -8.18 -5.42 0.04
N VAL A 55 -8.71 -4.70 -0.94
CA VAL A 55 -8.32 -4.82 -2.34
C VAL A 55 -7.31 -3.73 -2.68
N CYS A 56 -6.10 -4.14 -3.07
CA CYS A 56 -5.09 -3.25 -3.64
C CYS A 56 -5.15 -3.36 -5.17
N ASN A 57 -4.10 -3.83 -5.84
CA ASN A 57 -4.16 -4.14 -7.27
C ASN A 57 -5.04 -5.37 -7.54
N THR A 58 -5.75 -5.36 -8.67
CA THR A 58 -6.67 -6.44 -9.06
C THR A 58 -6.29 -7.15 -10.35
N TRP A 59 -5.27 -6.67 -11.07
CA TRP A 59 -4.86 -7.22 -12.37
C TRP A 59 -4.52 -8.71 -12.33
N HIS A 60 -4.00 -9.21 -11.22
CA HIS A 60 -3.65 -10.62 -11.07
C HIS A 60 -4.87 -11.56 -11.18
N TRP A 61 -6.06 -11.03 -10.87
CA TRP A 61 -7.34 -11.73 -10.99
C TRP A 61 -8.20 -11.19 -12.14
N GLY A 62 -7.57 -10.55 -13.14
CA GLY A 62 -8.26 -10.02 -14.33
C GLY A 62 -8.95 -8.67 -14.13
N GLY A 63 -8.71 -7.98 -13.00
CA GLY A 63 -9.24 -6.64 -12.76
C GLY A 63 -8.43 -5.50 -13.39
N VAL A 64 -8.93 -4.27 -13.25
CA VAL A 64 -8.39 -3.05 -13.90
C VAL A 64 -7.52 -2.18 -12.99
N CYS A 65 -7.20 -2.60 -11.76
CA CYS A 65 -6.36 -1.82 -10.86
C CYS A 65 -4.91 -2.31 -10.89
N HIS A 66 -3.98 -1.39 -11.18
CA HIS A 66 -2.55 -1.72 -11.40
C HIS A 66 -1.56 -0.86 -10.59
N TYR A 67 -1.98 0.33 -10.11
CA TYR A 67 -1.08 1.34 -9.51
C TYR A 67 -1.52 1.77 -8.10
N ARG A 68 -1.89 0.81 -7.25
CA ARG A 68 -2.34 1.08 -5.87
C ARG A 68 -1.29 0.76 -4.79
N GLY A 69 -0.32 -0.10 -5.08
CA GLY A 69 0.82 -0.35 -4.20
C GLY A 69 2.05 0.48 -4.61
N TRP A 70 3.18 -0.17 -4.88
CA TRP A 70 4.35 0.50 -5.41
C TRP A 70 4.13 1.02 -6.83
N ARG A 71 4.70 2.19 -7.13
CA ARG A 71 4.69 2.81 -8.46
C ARG A 71 6.12 3.05 -8.92
N SER A 72 6.55 2.41 -10.01
CA SER A 72 7.88 2.67 -10.57
C SER A 72 8.05 4.12 -11.06
N SER A 73 9.28 4.53 -11.34
CA SER A 73 9.58 5.85 -11.93
C SER A 73 8.87 6.05 -13.28
N GLU A 74 8.62 4.99 -14.03
CA GLU A 74 7.91 5.02 -15.32
C GLU A 74 6.39 5.17 -15.18
N CYS A 75 5.84 4.96 -13.98
CA CYS A 75 4.42 5.15 -13.73
C CYS A 75 4.04 6.63 -13.94
N THR A 76 3.04 6.87 -14.78
CA THR A 76 2.52 8.22 -15.10
C THR A 76 1.46 8.72 -14.10
N VAL A 77 1.09 7.88 -13.11
CA VAL A 77 0.06 8.19 -12.12
C VAL A 77 0.68 8.78 -10.85
N GLY A 78 0.15 9.92 -10.42
CA GLY A 78 0.58 10.62 -9.20
C GLY A 78 1.81 11.50 -9.38
N THR A 79 2.23 12.15 -8.30
CA THR A 79 3.31 13.14 -8.30
C THR A 79 4.70 12.50 -8.32
N GLU A 80 5.71 13.26 -8.73
CA GLU A 80 7.12 12.84 -8.80
C GLU A 80 7.66 12.33 -7.45
N TYR A 81 7.28 12.96 -6.35
CA TYR A 81 7.72 12.59 -5.00
C TYR A 81 6.64 11.88 -4.17
N SER A 82 5.68 11.23 -4.84
CA SER A 82 4.66 10.41 -4.18
C SER A 82 5.29 9.28 -3.35
N GLN A 83 4.73 9.01 -2.17
CA GLN A 83 5.21 7.94 -1.29
C GLN A 83 5.06 6.54 -1.90
N HIS A 84 4.16 6.35 -2.88
CA HIS A 84 4.07 5.09 -3.64
C HIS A 84 5.38 4.76 -4.37
N ARG A 85 6.11 5.77 -4.86
CA ARG A 85 7.37 5.59 -5.59
C ARG A 85 8.52 5.14 -4.69
N PHE A 86 8.40 5.45 -3.40
CA PHE A 86 9.38 5.07 -2.37
C PHE A 86 8.99 3.79 -1.62
N GLY A 87 7.95 3.07 -2.04
CA GLY A 87 7.49 1.86 -1.36
C GLY A 87 6.93 2.13 0.03
N ARG A 88 6.39 3.34 0.27
CA ARG A 88 5.94 3.83 1.59
C ARG A 88 4.44 4.10 1.66
N ALA A 89 3.70 3.89 0.58
CA ALA A 89 2.26 4.12 0.52
C ALA A 89 1.51 2.95 -0.10
N ILE A 90 0.23 2.85 0.22
CA ILE A 90 -0.69 1.89 -0.36
C ILE A 90 -2.11 2.48 -0.41
N ASP A 91 -2.82 2.17 -1.50
CA ASP A 91 -4.23 2.47 -1.69
C ASP A 91 -5.05 1.18 -1.55
N LEU A 92 -5.91 1.11 -0.54
CA LEU A 92 -6.74 -0.07 -0.27
C LEU A 92 -8.21 0.25 -0.46
N ILE A 93 -8.96 -0.66 -1.08
CA ILE A 93 -10.42 -0.61 -1.12
C ILE A 93 -10.94 -1.63 -0.12
N PRO A 94 -11.56 -1.20 1.00
CA PRO A 94 -12.22 -2.12 1.91
C PRO A 94 -13.47 -2.72 1.24
N VAL A 95 -13.70 -4.01 1.44
CA VAL A 95 -14.87 -4.72 0.89
C VAL A 95 -16.01 -4.81 1.90
N GLU A 96 -15.68 -4.93 3.19
CA GLU A 96 -16.63 -5.24 4.25
C GLU A 96 -17.01 -4.04 5.12
N VAL A 97 -16.20 -2.97 5.07
CA VAL A 97 -16.37 -1.78 5.92
C VAL A 97 -16.30 -0.49 5.10
N VAL A 98 -16.87 0.58 5.64
CA VAL A 98 -16.81 1.89 4.99
C VAL A 98 -15.45 2.54 5.26
N VAL A 99 -14.82 3.07 4.21
CA VAL A 99 -13.48 3.68 4.31
C VAL A 99 -13.36 4.78 5.37
N GLU A 100 -14.42 5.56 5.58
CA GLU A 100 -14.46 6.63 6.58
C GLU A 100 -14.38 6.11 8.02
N GLU A 101 -14.89 4.90 8.29
CA GLU A 101 -14.77 4.27 9.61
C GLU A 101 -13.30 3.96 9.91
N ILE A 102 -12.57 3.43 8.93
CA ILE A 102 -11.13 3.17 9.06
C ILE A 102 -10.37 4.49 9.25
N ARG A 103 -10.68 5.54 8.48
CA ARG A 103 -10.05 6.86 8.62
C ARG A 103 -10.28 7.45 10.01
N LYS A 104 -11.48 7.30 10.57
CA LYS A 104 -11.83 7.76 11.92
C LYS A 104 -10.98 7.06 12.97
N ASP A 105 -10.83 5.74 12.88
CA ASP A 105 -10.01 4.95 13.80
C ASP A 105 -8.52 5.32 13.70
N ILE A 106 -8.01 5.55 12.48
CA ILE A 106 -6.62 6.03 12.28
C ILE A 106 -6.40 7.38 12.97
N LYS A 107 -7.36 8.32 12.84
CA LYS A 107 -7.28 9.64 13.48
C LYS A 107 -7.37 9.57 15.01
N ALA A 108 -8.06 8.56 15.56
CA ALA A 108 -8.13 8.34 17.00
C ALA A 108 -6.80 7.83 17.60
N GLY A 109 -5.94 7.22 16.79
CA GLY A 109 -4.53 6.99 17.11
C GLY A 109 -4.21 5.75 17.94
N GLU A 110 -5.18 4.84 18.16
CA GLU A 110 -5.00 3.74 19.12
C GLU A 110 -4.02 2.65 18.66
N ASP A 111 -3.90 2.38 17.35
CA ASP A 111 -3.06 1.27 16.83
C ASP A 111 -2.17 1.64 15.62
N PHE A 112 -2.37 2.81 15.01
CA PHE A 112 -1.84 3.14 13.68
C PHE A 112 -0.59 4.02 13.71
N HIS A 113 0.34 3.74 14.62
CA HIS A 113 1.50 4.61 14.89
C HIS A 113 2.48 4.78 13.72
N TRP A 114 2.45 3.87 12.73
CA TRP A 114 3.26 4.00 11.51
C TRP A 114 2.61 4.85 10.43
N ILE A 115 1.30 5.09 10.50
CA ILE A 115 0.59 5.90 9.53
C ILE A 115 0.86 7.36 9.84
N THR A 116 1.50 8.06 8.91
CA THR A 116 1.82 9.48 9.05
C THR A 116 0.99 10.37 8.13
N CYS A 117 0.22 9.77 7.22
CA CYS A 117 -0.58 10.50 6.24
C CYS A 117 -1.78 9.65 5.77
N ILE A 118 -2.92 10.31 5.58
CA ILE A 118 -4.10 9.74 4.90
C ILE A 118 -4.71 10.76 3.93
N GLU A 119 -5.16 10.31 2.76
CA GLU A 119 -5.97 11.15 1.86
C GLU A 119 -7.43 11.19 2.33
N GLN A 120 -8.05 12.35 2.17
CA GLN A 120 -9.44 12.63 2.45
C GLN A 120 -10.25 12.77 1.16
N ASN A 121 -11.57 12.60 1.27
CA ASN A 121 -12.50 12.82 0.15
C ASN A 121 -12.23 11.95 -1.10
N VAL A 122 -11.58 10.79 -0.92
CA VAL A 122 -11.39 9.77 -1.96
C VAL A 122 -12.05 8.45 -1.54
N SER A 123 -12.48 7.65 -2.52
CA SER A 123 -13.27 6.43 -2.28
C SER A 123 -12.44 5.22 -1.83
N TRP A 124 -11.11 5.30 -1.90
CA TRP A 124 -10.18 4.29 -1.38
C TRP A 124 -9.49 4.81 -0.11
N LEU A 125 -8.91 3.91 0.67
CA LEU A 125 -8.06 4.23 1.80
C LEU A 125 -6.62 4.41 1.32
N HIS A 126 -6.18 5.66 1.18
CA HIS A 126 -4.76 5.95 1.05
C HIS A 126 -4.10 6.06 2.43
N VAL A 127 -3.00 5.35 2.64
CA VAL A 127 -2.15 5.48 3.83
C VAL A 127 -0.69 5.49 3.42
N ASP A 128 0.13 6.30 4.11
CA ASP A 128 1.58 6.27 3.95
C ASP A 128 2.36 6.46 5.26
N CYS A 129 3.64 6.08 5.22
CA CYS A 129 4.59 6.25 6.31
C CYS A 129 5.81 7.11 5.88
N ARG A 130 6.04 8.22 6.59
CA ARG A 130 7.08 9.21 6.30
C ARG A 130 8.02 9.38 7.50
N ASN A 131 9.11 10.10 7.29
CA ASN A 131 9.90 10.63 8.40
C ASN A 131 9.22 11.89 8.95
N TYR A 132 8.05 11.72 9.57
CA TYR A 132 7.22 12.79 10.08
C TYR A 132 6.58 12.35 11.41
N LYS A 133 6.46 13.29 12.35
CA LYS A 133 5.80 13.04 13.64
C LYS A 133 4.39 13.64 13.59
N GLY A 134 3.38 12.79 13.66
CA GLY A 134 1.97 13.18 13.60
C GLY A 134 1.26 12.57 12.40
N LEU A 135 0.06 13.06 12.13
CA LEU A 135 -0.81 12.59 11.06
C LEU A 135 -1.16 13.76 10.13
N LEU A 136 -0.73 13.67 8.87
CA LEU A 136 -1.10 14.57 7.81
C LEU A 136 -2.44 14.13 7.19
N LEU A 137 -3.26 15.12 6.85
CA LEU A 137 -4.53 14.95 6.15
C LEU A 137 -4.39 15.67 4.82
N VAL A 138 -4.45 14.93 3.70
CA VAL A 138 -4.27 15.47 2.34
C VAL A 138 -5.55 15.36 1.53
#